data_AF-R2QE86-F1
#
_entry.id   AF-R2QE86-F1
#
_cell.length_a   1.000
_cell.length_b   1.000
_cell.length_c   1.000
_cell.angle_alpha   90.00
_cell.angle_beta   90.00
_cell.angle_gamma   90.00
#
_symmetry.space_group_name_H-M   'P 1'
#
loop_
_entity.id
_entity.type
_entity.pdbx_description
1 polymer ?
#
loop_
_entity_poly.entity_id
_entity_poly.type
_entity_poly.pdbx_seq_one_letter_code
_entity_poly.pdbx_strand_id
1 'polypeptide(L)'
;MNANPDTPSWPLAANQSGRPMIPVIDTFMSLHGDAVHLITCDRGREFANSTFISCIERNYHKKVYFTHAYAPQERGTNENTNGLIRAYLPKKTDV
;
A
#
# COMPACT_ATOMS: atom_id res chain seq x y z
N MET A 1 23.16 -7.61 -10.86
CA MET A 1 22.15 -8.05 -11.85
C MET A 1 21.23 -6.87 -12.08
N ASN A 2 21.23 -6.35 -13.30
CA ASN A 2 20.77 -5.01 -13.67
C ASN A 2 19.24 -4.86 -13.58
N ALA A 3 18.79 -3.71 -13.06
CA ALA A 3 17.40 -3.26 -13.18
C ALA A 3 17.09 -2.98 -14.66
N ASN A 4 15.98 -3.52 -15.17
CA ASN A 4 15.54 -3.41 -16.56
C ASN A 4 14.86 -2.04 -16.82
N PRO A 5 15.10 -1.34 -17.96
CA PRO A 5 14.60 0.02 -18.20
C PRO A 5 13.11 0.14 -18.58
N ASP A 6 12.37 -0.96 -18.69
CA ASP A 6 11.00 -0.97 -19.22
C ASP A 6 9.94 -1.00 -18.11
N THR A 7 9.83 0.06 -17.30
CA THR A 7 8.67 0.19 -16.37
C THR A 7 7.52 0.89 -17.11
N PRO A 8 6.43 0.20 -17.50
CA PRO A 8 5.39 0.82 -18.31
C PRO A 8 4.41 1.62 -17.45
N SER A 9 4.03 2.79 -17.95
CA SER A 9 2.93 3.66 -17.51
C SER A 9 1.70 2.88 -17.03
N TRP A 10 1.25 3.10 -15.80
CA TRP A 10 0.26 2.26 -15.11
C TRP A 10 -1.18 2.57 -15.57
N PRO A 11 -1.93 1.59 -16.11
CA PRO A 11 -3.39 1.63 -16.10
C PRO A 11 -3.88 0.97 -14.79
N LEU A 12 -4.51 1.76 -13.92
CA LEU A 12 -5.22 1.26 -12.74
C LEU A 12 -6.49 0.50 -13.16
N ALA A 13 -6.37 -0.74 -13.63
CA ALA A 13 -7.41 -1.77 -13.63
C ALA A 13 -6.95 -3.02 -14.41
N ALA A 14 -6.46 -4.08 -13.72
CA ALA A 14 -6.63 -5.46 -14.22
C ALA A 14 -6.12 -6.59 -13.30
N ASN A 15 -5.22 -6.36 -12.34
CA ASN A 15 -4.68 -7.47 -11.53
C ASN A 15 -4.64 -7.15 -10.03
N GLN A 16 -5.69 -7.59 -9.32
CA GLN A 16 -5.89 -7.48 -7.87
C GLN A 16 -4.98 -8.43 -7.06
N SER A 17 -3.82 -8.82 -7.62
CA SER A 17 -2.77 -9.49 -6.85
C SER A 17 -1.97 -8.40 -6.17
N GLY A 18 -1.74 -8.41 -4.86
CA GLY A 18 -0.89 -7.45 -4.14
C GLY A 18 0.59 -7.37 -4.59
N ARG A 19 0.95 -7.95 -5.75
CA ARG A 19 2.28 -7.88 -6.36
C ARG A 19 2.73 -6.45 -6.71
N PRO A 20 1.89 -5.55 -7.25
CA PRO A 20 2.28 -4.16 -7.50
C PRO A 20 2.59 -3.38 -6.22
N MET A 21 2.06 -3.81 -5.05
CA MET A 21 2.31 -3.16 -3.76
C MET A 21 3.68 -3.50 -3.16
N ILE A 22 4.31 -4.61 -3.58
CA ILE A 22 5.63 -5.02 -3.09
C ILE A 22 6.72 -3.96 -3.35
N PRO A 23 6.95 -3.47 -4.58
CA PRO A 23 7.98 -2.45 -4.79
C PRO A 23 7.70 -1.13 -4.06
N VAL A 24 6.41 -0.78 -3.90
CA VAL A 24 6.00 0.42 -3.15
C VAL A 24 6.37 0.28 -1.68
N ILE A 25 6.06 -0.86 -1.08
CA ILE A 25 6.36 -1.08 0.33
C ILE A 25 7.86 -1.24 0.58
N ASP A 26 8.60 -1.85 -0.36
CA ASP A 26 10.05 -1.94 -0.28
C ASP A 26 10.69 -0.55 -0.28
N THR A 27 10.24 0.32 -1.18
CA THR A 27 10.70 1.71 -1.23
C THR A 27 10.38 2.44 0.07
N PHE A 28 9.12 2.36 0.55
CA PHE A 28 8.71 2.99 1.80
C PHE A 28 9.51 2.50 3.01
N MET A 29 9.73 1.19 3.12
CA MET A 29 10.49 0.59 4.22
C MET A 29 11.97 0.94 4.14
N SER A 30 12.55 1.08 2.95
CA SER A 30 13.94 1.56 2.81
C SER A 30 14.13 3.00 3.31
N LEU A 31 13.08 3.83 3.23
CA LEU A 31 13.12 5.23 3.64
C LEU A 31 12.73 5.44 5.11
N HIS A 32 11.83 4.62 5.63
CA HIS A 32 11.16 4.87 6.91
C HIS A 32 11.08 3.66 7.84
N GLY A 33 11.61 2.50 7.46
CA GLY A 33 11.40 1.22 8.16
C GLY A 33 11.83 1.20 9.62
N ASP A 34 12.81 2.02 10.00
CA ASP A 34 13.28 2.17 11.38
C ASP A 34 12.22 2.82 12.28
N ALA A 35 11.43 3.75 11.74
CA ALA A 35 10.35 4.42 12.48
C ALA A 35 9.04 3.62 12.46
N VAL A 36 8.93 2.60 11.61
CA VAL A 36 7.71 1.80 11.44
C VAL A 36 7.72 0.67 12.47
N HIS A 37 6.76 0.67 13.39
CA HIS A 37 6.60 -0.42 14.37
C HIS A 37 5.63 -1.51 13.89
N LEU A 38 4.51 -1.10 13.30
CA LEU A 38 3.48 -1.98 12.74
C LEU A 38 2.75 -1.28 11.60
N ILE A 39 2.03 -2.05 10.80
CA ILE A 39 1.23 -1.55 9.68
C ILE A 39 -0.23 -1.89 9.95
N THR A 40 -1.11 -0.90 9.82
CA THR A 40 -2.56 -1.10 9.85
C THR A 40 -3.14 -0.86 8.46
N CYS A 41 -3.80 -1.86 7.89
CA CYS A 41 -4.44 -1.77 6.59
C CYS A 41 -5.96 -1.94 6.72
N ASP A 42 -6.69 -1.45 5.72
CA ASP A 42 -8.06 -1.88 5.52
C ASP A 42 -8.08 -3.30 4.92
N ARG A 43 -9.27 -3.88 4.78
CA ARG A 43 -9.46 -5.20 4.15
C ARG A 43 -9.43 -5.14 2.61
N GLY A 44 -8.77 -4.14 2.03
CA GLY A 44 -8.56 -4.07 0.58
C GLY A 44 -7.88 -5.34 0.09
N ARG A 45 -8.35 -5.89 -1.04
CA ARG A 45 -7.82 -7.14 -1.61
C ARG A 45 -6.33 -7.07 -1.96
N GLU A 46 -5.83 -5.85 -2.19
CA GLU A 46 -4.42 -5.58 -2.49
C GLU A 46 -3.52 -5.78 -1.25
N PHE A 47 -4.04 -5.52 -0.05
CA PHE A 47 -3.33 -5.64 1.23
C PHE A 47 -3.62 -6.95 1.96
N ALA A 48 -4.79 -7.54 1.72
CA ALA A 48 -5.24 -8.77 2.36
C ALA A 48 -4.70 -10.04 1.66
N ASN A 49 -3.68 -9.94 0.80
CA ASN A 49 -3.09 -11.10 0.15
C ASN A 49 -1.90 -11.67 0.96
N SER A 50 -1.70 -12.99 0.87
CA SER A 50 -0.65 -13.69 1.61
C SER A 50 0.76 -13.26 1.20
N THR A 51 0.95 -12.85 -0.05
CA THR A 51 2.25 -12.39 -0.56
C THR A 51 2.72 -11.10 0.10
N PHE A 52 1.83 -10.11 0.24
CA PHE A 52 2.10 -8.82 0.86
C PHE A 52 2.36 -9.00 2.35
N ILE A 53 1.49 -9.74 3.05
CA ILE A 53 1.65 -10.02 4.49
C ILE A 53 2.99 -10.74 4.73
N SER A 54 3.28 -11.79 3.95
CA SER A 54 4.54 -12.53 4.07
C SER A 54 5.77 -11.67 3.77
N CYS A 55 5.68 -10.71 2.84
CA CYS A 55 6.78 -9.80 2.56
C CYS A 55 7.07 -8.94 3.79
N ILE A 56 6.05 -8.36 4.42
CA ILE A 56 6.20 -7.52 5.60
C ILE A 56 6.73 -8.30 6.81
N GLU A 57 6.14 -9.46 7.10
CA GLU A 57 6.51 -10.22 8.29
C GLU A 57 7.88 -10.89 8.16
N ARG A 58 8.25 -11.37 6.96
CA ARG A 58 9.51 -12.09 6.75
C ARG A 58 10.69 -11.18 6.42
N ASN A 59 10.49 -10.15 5.60
CA ASN A 59 11.59 -9.31 5.14
C ASN A 59 11.84 -8.14 6.09
N TYR A 60 10.77 -7.60 6.70
CA TYR A 60 10.86 -6.40 7.55
C TYR A 60 10.60 -6.69 9.02
N HIS A 61 10.20 -7.92 9.38
CA HIS A 61 9.87 -8.33 10.74
C HIS A 61 8.85 -7.41 11.43
N LYS A 62 7.92 -6.84 10.66
CA LYS A 62 6.83 -6.00 11.18
C LYS A 62 5.50 -6.77 11.18
N LYS A 63 4.58 -6.37 12.05
CA LYS A 63 3.23 -6.96 12.11
C LYS A 63 2.25 -6.17 11.26
N VAL A 64 1.34 -6.88 10.60
CA VAL A 64 0.23 -6.29 9.84
C VAL A 64 -1.08 -6.54 10.59
N TYR A 65 -1.87 -5.48 10.78
CA TYR A 65 -3.18 -5.52 11.41
C TYR A 65 -4.23 -5.01 10.45
N PHE A 66 -5.46 -5.51 10.60
CA PHE A 66 -6.61 -5.11 9.78
C PHE A 66 -7.67 -4.46 10.65
N THR A 67 -8.25 -3.36 10.15
CA THR A 67 -9.39 -2.71 10.81
C THR A 67 -10.61 -3.64 10.86
N HIS A 68 -11.46 -3.49 11.85
CA HIS A 68 -12.70 -4.26 11.98
C HIS A 68 -13.66 -3.98 10.82
N ALA A 69 -14.47 -4.98 10.47
CA ALA A 69 -15.52 -4.78 9.48
C ALA A 69 -16.54 -3.77 10.02
N TYR A 70 -17.00 -2.86 9.16
CA TYR A 70 -17.98 -1.82 9.51
C TYR A 70 -17.53 -0.83 10.59
N ALA A 71 -16.22 -0.66 10.81
CA ALA A 71 -15.66 0.33 11.75
C ALA A 71 -14.95 1.48 11.02
N PRO A 72 -15.67 2.41 10.37
CA PRO A 72 -15.06 3.53 9.64
C PRO A 72 -14.24 4.46 10.54
N GLN A 73 -14.58 4.57 11.83
CA GLN A 73 -13.82 5.37 12.79
C GLN A 73 -12.36 4.92 12.99
N GLU A 74 -12.05 3.64 12.74
CA GLU A 74 -10.67 3.13 12.80
C GLU A 74 -9.82 3.56 11.60
N ARG A 75 -10.45 4.18 10.58
CA ARG A 75 -9.81 4.62 9.33
C ARG A 75 -9.91 6.13 9.12
N GLY A 76 -10.23 6.90 10.16
CA GLY A 76 -10.45 8.35 10.06
C GLY A 76 -9.29 9.09 9.39
N THR A 77 -8.05 8.77 9.76
CA THR A 77 -6.85 9.35 9.15
C THR A 77 -6.70 8.97 7.67
N ASN A 78 -6.97 7.72 7.31
CA ASN A 78 -6.86 7.26 5.93
C ASN A 78 -7.91 7.93 5.03
N GLU A 79 -9.16 8.04 5.50
CA GLU A 79 -10.24 8.70 4.76
C GLU A 79 -9.96 10.20 4.58
N ASN A 80 -9.49 10.88 5.64
CA ASN A 80 -9.11 12.29 5.55
C ASN A 80 -7.98 12.50 4.54
N THR A 81 -6.91 11.71 4.64
CA THR A 81 -5.77 11.80 3.72
C THR A 81 -6.17 11.49 2.28
N ASN A 82 -6.99 10.45 2.06
CA ASN A 82 -7.52 10.14 0.73
C ASN A 82 -8.40 11.27 0.17
N GLY A 83 -9.18 11.94 1.02
CA GLY A 83 -9.95 13.12 0.67
C GLY A 83 -9.06 14.28 0.22
N LEU A 84 -8.01 14.57 1.00
CA LEU A 84 -7.01 15.59 0.66
C LEU A 84 -6.32 15.27 -0.67
N ILE A 85 -5.83 14.04 -0.85
CA ILE A 85 -5.20 13.62 -2.10
C ILE A 85 -6.13 13.87 -3.29
N ARG A 86 -7.43 13.56 -3.17
CA ARG A 86 -8.39 13.78 -4.27
C ARG A 86 -8.75 15.25 -4.49
N ALA A 87 -8.60 16.10 -3.49
CA ALA A 87 -8.77 17.54 -3.64
C ALA A 87 -7.61 18.16 -4.45
N TYR A 88 -6.38 17.68 -4.23
CA TYR A 88 -5.20 18.16 -4.95
C TYR A 88 -4.95 17.44 -6.29
N LEU A 89 -5.32 16.17 -6.37
CA LEU A 89 -5.19 15.31 -7.54
C LEU A 89 -6.56 14.70 -7.85
N PRO A 90 -7.44 15.45 -8.54
CA PRO A 90 -8.74 14.95 -8.96
C PRO A 90 -8.58 13.68 -9.79
N LYS A 91 -9.56 12.77 -9.70
CA LYS A 91 -9.55 11.55 -10.53
C LYS A 91 -9.53 11.95 -12.01
N LYS A 92 -8.65 11.29 -12.79
CA LYS A 92 -8.38 11.52 -14.23
C LYS A 92 -7.44 12.68 -14.56
N THR A 93 -6.73 13.23 -13.59
CA THR A 93 -5.54 14.02 -13.89
C THR A 93 -4.41 13.06 -14.27
N ASP A 94 -3.91 13.17 -15.50
CA ASP A 94 -2.72 12.45 -15.96
C ASP A 94 -1.50 13.16 -15.33
N VAL A 95 -0.78 12.47 -14.45
CA VAL A 95 0.42 12.97 -13.75
C VAL A 95 1.59 12.03 -13.97
#